data_AF-A0A0P7ADX5-F1
#
_entry.id   AF-A0A0P7ADX5-F1
#
_cell.length_a   1.000
_cell.length_b   1.000
_cell.length_c   1.000
_cell.angle_alpha   90.00
_cell.angle_beta   90.00
_cell.angle_gamma   90.00
#
_symmetry.space_group_name_H-M   'P 1'
#
loop_
_entity.id
_entity.type
_entity.pdbx_description
1 polymer ?
#
loop_
_entity_poly.entity_id
_entity_poly.type
_entity_poly.pdbx_seq_one_letter_code
_entity_poly.pdbx_strand_id
1 'polypeptide(L)'
;MKKQIKNYIKAFSAASVLVFAACEDGDKVFDQIIADVERGAALRTIEVLSDELPIGVSDGSFGVTLEVQARDNGRAVTAVDVFVSFRDATPDDAPGNTEENLLTTINAADFIGGPAGYPQFTFNATLAELLAGTGIAADEIDGSDQFRIRFELVLESGRRLSFAQNSSTLTGAFFSSPFLYSATVVCPPKAPTPGVWTINMTDSYGDGWQTSTGGGGAGITVTLNDGTVLEVGLCSPYGSAAGTFLGGTDCVPNDGSSGTGTITIPAGTESADWFFPGDFYGEIGFEIITPNGNVVGGYTGVDAGPITIDFCKD
;
A
#
# COMPACT_ATOMS: atom_id res chain seq x y z
N MET A 1 -76.30 -43.69 -47.38
CA MET A 1 -76.68 -42.96 -48.61
C MET A 1 -76.51 -41.47 -48.36
N LYS A 2 -76.00 -40.76 -49.39
CA LYS A 2 -75.70 -39.33 -49.45
C LYS A 2 -76.78 -38.41 -48.86
N LYS A 3 -76.37 -37.44 -48.03
CA LYS A 3 -76.47 -35.98 -48.23
C LYS A 3 -76.43 -35.25 -46.86
N GLN A 4 -75.46 -34.33 -46.67
CA GLN A 4 -75.65 -32.87 -46.43
C GLN A 4 -76.05 -32.55 -44.96
N ILE A 5 -75.59 -31.54 -44.21
CA ILE A 5 -75.06 -30.20 -44.49
C ILE A 5 -74.68 -29.53 -43.13
N LYS A 6 -73.82 -28.51 -43.17
CA LYS A 6 -73.63 -27.35 -42.22
C LYS A 6 -72.62 -27.42 -41.05
N ASN A 7 -71.47 -26.80 -41.33
CA ASN A 7 -70.82 -25.63 -40.69
C ASN A 7 -70.39 -25.60 -39.19
N TYR A 8 -69.17 -25.05 -39.03
CA TYR A 8 -68.46 -24.56 -37.83
C TYR A 8 -67.88 -25.70 -36.96
N ILE A 9 -66.56 -25.82 -36.69
CA ILE A 9 -65.66 -24.87 -36.03
C ILE A 9 -64.18 -25.29 -36.28
N LYS A 10 -63.39 -24.33 -36.81
CA LYS A 10 -61.95 -24.05 -36.60
C LYS A 10 -60.92 -25.13 -36.98
N ALA A 11 -60.32 -25.03 -38.18
CA ALA A 11 -59.13 -24.21 -38.50
C ALA A 11 -57.84 -25.04 -38.38
N PHE A 12 -57.62 -25.88 -39.40
CA PHE A 12 -56.37 -26.62 -39.61
C PHE A 12 -55.70 -26.04 -40.87
N SER A 13 -54.48 -25.55 -40.69
CA SER A 13 -53.44 -25.48 -41.72
C SER A 13 -53.66 -24.51 -42.87
N ALA A 14 -53.50 -23.22 -42.58
CA ALA A 14 -52.94 -22.26 -43.53
C ALA A 14 -51.46 -22.05 -43.17
N ALA A 15 -50.64 -23.06 -43.48
CA ALA A 15 -49.19 -22.90 -43.58
C ALA A 15 -48.87 -22.44 -45.01
N SER A 16 -47.90 -21.53 -45.12
CA SER A 16 -47.38 -20.95 -46.36
C SER A 16 -48.25 -19.88 -47.01
N VAL A 17 -48.20 -18.67 -46.47
CA VAL A 17 -47.99 -17.38 -47.17
C VAL A 17 -47.98 -16.30 -46.07
N LEU A 18 -46.80 -15.71 -45.78
CA LEU A 18 -46.51 -14.46 -45.03
C LEU A 18 -45.28 -14.55 -44.09
N VAL A 19 -44.11 -14.92 -44.60
CA VAL A 19 -42.82 -14.64 -43.92
C VAL A 19 -41.78 -14.17 -44.94
N PHE A 20 -42.02 -13.02 -45.57
CA PHE A 20 -41.00 -12.32 -46.38
C PHE A 20 -41.02 -10.79 -46.17
N ALA A 21 -41.45 -10.33 -44.99
CA ALA A 21 -41.49 -8.88 -44.69
C ALA A 21 -41.11 -8.57 -43.23
N ALA A 22 -39.99 -9.14 -42.77
CA ALA A 22 -39.33 -8.73 -41.53
C ALA A 22 -37.83 -9.12 -41.58
N CYS A 23 -37.16 -8.69 -42.63
CA CYS A 23 -35.71 -8.52 -42.66
C CYS A 23 -35.46 -7.13 -43.26
N GLU A 24 -36.17 -6.13 -42.71
CA GLU A 24 -35.61 -4.78 -42.76
C GLU A 24 -34.42 -4.83 -41.82
N ASP A 25 -33.23 -4.64 -42.40
CA ASP A 25 -32.01 -4.38 -41.68
C ASP A 25 -32.32 -3.35 -40.58
N GLY A 26 -32.40 -3.82 -39.35
CA GLY A 26 -32.50 -3.02 -38.15
C GLY A 26 -31.22 -2.21 -38.03
N ASP A 27 -31.23 -1.08 -38.74
CA ASP A 27 -30.41 0.10 -38.67
C ASP A 27 -29.36 0.07 -37.55
N LYS A 28 -28.14 -0.35 -37.94
CA LYS A 28 -26.83 0.31 -37.84
C LYS A 28 -26.45 1.18 -36.64
N VAL A 29 -27.33 1.52 -35.72
CA VAL A 29 -27.01 2.34 -34.55
C VAL A 29 -26.25 1.53 -33.51
N PHE A 30 -26.63 0.27 -33.23
CA PHE A 30 -25.87 -0.57 -32.28
C PHE A 30 -24.52 -1.03 -32.83
N ASP A 31 -24.44 -1.41 -34.11
CA ASP A 31 -23.17 -1.80 -34.73
C ASP A 31 -22.25 -0.60 -34.96
N GLN A 32 -22.79 0.60 -35.26
CA GLN A 32 -22.00 1.83 -35.26
C GLN A 32 -21.53 2.18 -33.85
N ILE A 33 -22.37 2.04 -32.81
CA ILE A 33 -21.93 2.27 -31.43
C ILE A 33 -20.82 1.29 -31.03
N ILE A 34 -20.85 0.01 -31.44
CA ILE A 34 -19.76 -0.93 -31.14
C ILE A 34 -18.51 -0.70 -32.00
N ALA A 35 -18.67 -0.16 -33.22
CA ALA A 35 -17.55 0.27 -34.08
C ALA A 35 -16.93 1.60 -33.64
N ASP A 36 -17.73 2.50 -33.05
CA ASP A 36 -17.36 3.81 -32.52
C ASP A 36 -16.88 3.74 -31.05
N VAL A 37 -17.13 2.63 -30.34
CA VAL A 37 -16.43 2.35 -29.07
C VAL A 37 -15.01 1.94 -29.39
N GLU A 38 -14.13 2.93 -29.43
CA GLU A 38 -12.70 2.77 -29.65
C GLU A 38 -12.08 2.02 -28.45
N ARG A 39 -12.02 0.69 -28.54
CA ARG A 39 -11.57 -0.20 -27.46
C ARG A 39 -10.09 0.08 -27.14
N GLY A 40 -9.82 0.45 -25.88
CA GLY A 40 -8.50 0.87 -25.41
C GLY A 40 -7.52 -0.27 -25.10
N ALA A 41 -6.29 0.10 -24.71
CA ALA A 41 -5.30 -0.77 -24.10
C ALA A 41 -5.25 -0.50 -22.58
N ALA A 42 -4.88 -1.52 -21.80
CA ALA A 42 -4.71 -1.42 -20.36
C ALA A 42 -3.37 -2.02 -19.92
N LEU A 43 -2.88 -1.60 -18.76
CA LEU A 43 -1.78 -2.27 -18.06
C LEU A 43 -2.33 -3.16 -16.96
N ARG A 44 -1.86 -4.40 -16.92
CA ARG A 44 -2.10 -5.34 -15.83
C ARG A 44 -0.81 -5.52 -15.04
N THR A 45 -0.87 -5.40 -13.71
CA THR A 45 0.24 -5.83 -12.84
C THR A 45 0.38 -7.33 -12.92
N ILE A 46 1.57 -7.79 -13.26
CA ILE A 46 1.95 -9.19 -13.11
C ILE A 46 2.56 -9.39 -11.71
N GLU A 47 3.46 -8.50 -11.32
CA GLU A 47 4.17 -8.58 -10.04
C GLU A 47 4.66 -7.20 -9.61
N VAL A 48 4.54 -6.88 -8.33
CA VAL A 48 5.28 -5.78 -7.69
C VAL A 48 6.52 -6.41 -7.10
N LEU A 49 7.69 -6.02 -7.60
CA LEU A 49 8.99 -6.53 -7.14
C LEU A 49 9.41 -5.84 -5.83
N SER A 50 9.13 -4.55 -5.73
CA SER A 50 9.35 -3.72 -4.54
C SER A 50 8.55 -2.43 -4.66
N ASP A 51 7.91 -2.01 -3.57
CA ASP A 51 7.24 -0.73 -3.39
C ASP A 51 7.83 0.10 -2.24
N GLU A 52 8.98 -0.32 -1.71
CA GLU A 52 9.72 0.37 -0.66
C GLU A 52 11.09 0.85 -1.17
N LEU A 53 11.47 2.05 -0.74
CA LEU A 53 12.73 2.71 -1.07
C LEU A 53 13.52 2.95 0.21
N PRO A 54 14.38 2.01 0.61
CA PRO A 54 15.19 2.18 1.81
C PRO A 54 16.24 3.29 1.64
N ILE A 55 16.21 4.30 2.52
CA ILE A 55 17.23 5.36 2.55
C ILE A 55 18.61 4.75 2.82
N GLY A 56 19.61 5.23 2.09
CA GLY A 56 21.02 4.82 2.28
C GLY A 56 21.38 3.45 1.68
N VAL A 57 20.44 2.76 1.04
CA VAL A 57 20.67 1.48 0.36
C VAL A 57 20.79 1.72 -1.14
N SER A 58 21.99 1.56 -1.69
CA SER A 58 22.30 1.95 -3.08
C SER A 58 21.55 1.16 -4.15
N ASP A 59 21.14 -0.07 -3.85
CA ASP A 59 20.36 -0.97 -4.71
C ASP A 59 18.86 -1.00 -4.35
N GLY A 60 18.44 -0.20 -3.37
CA GLY A 60 17.04 0.01 -3.04
C GLY A 60 16.30 0.63 -4.23
N SER A 61 15.28 -0.06 -4.73
CA SER A 61 14.54 0.34 -5.92
C SER A 61 13.06 0.01 -5.82
N PHE A 62 12.26 0.83 -6.47
CA PHE A 62 10.91 0.49 -6.87
C PHE A 62 10.99 -0.44 -8.09
N GLY A 63 10.17 -1.48 -8.11
CA GLY A 63 10.16 -2.44 -9.21
C GLY A 63 8.79 -3.02 -9.47
N VAL A 64 8.40 -3.12 -10.75
CA VAL A 64 7.13 -3.69 -11.17
C VAL A 64 7.23 -4.36 -12.53
N THR A 65 6.56 -5.49 -12.70
CA THR A 65 6.34 -6.15 -13.99
C THR A 65 4.91 -5.95 -14.45
N LEU A 66 4.75 -5.41 -15.65
CA LEU A 66 3.47 -5.03 -16.24
C LEU A 66 3.23 -5.76 -17.56
N GLU A 67 1.97 -6.06 -17.85
CA GLU A 67 1.49 -6.67 -19.08
C GLU A 67 0.57 -5.71 -19.83
N VAL A 68 0.82 -5.53 -21.12
CA VAL A 68 -0.01 -4.71 -22.01
C VAL A 68 -1.18 -5.54 -22.54
N GLN A 69 -2.38 -5.24 -22.05
CA GLN A 69 -3.61 -5.91 -22.49
C GLN A 69 -4.33 -5.05 -23.53
N ALA A 70 -4.34 -5.53 -24.77
CA ALA A 70 -5.08 -4.93 -25.87
C ALA A 70 -5.56 -6.01 -26.84
N ARG A 71 -6.62 -5.72 -27.61
CA ARG A 71 -7.25 -6.69 -28.53
C ARG A 71 -6.31 -7.22 -29.62
N ASP A 72 -5.34 -6.42 -30.01
CA ASP A 72 -4.31 -6.76 -30.99
C ASP A 72 -3.04 -7.35 -30.36
N ASN A 73 -3.15 -7.80 -29.11
CA ASN A 73 -2.05 -8.27 -28.26
C ASN A 73 -0.98 -7.20 -28.06
N GLY A 74 -1.39 -5.94 -27.87
CA GLY A 74 -0.50 -4.83 -27.51
C GLY A 74 0.34 -4.29 -28.67
N ARG A 75 0.11 -4.76 -29.91
CA ARG A 75 0.92 -4.39 -31.08
C ARG A 75 0.83 -2.91 -31.44
N ALA A 76 -0.31 -2.26 -31.18
CA ALA A 76 -0.50 -0.84 -31.43
C ALA A 76 0.18 0.05 -30.37
N VAL A 77 0.70 -0.51 -29.27
CA VAL A 77 1.48 0.26 -28.30
C VAL A 77 2.92 0.34 -28.79
N THR A 78 3.40 1.56 -29.02
CA THR A 78 4.77 1.82 -29.49
C THR A 78 5.75 2.08 -28.37
N ALA A 79 5.26 2.59 -27.23
CA ALA A 79 6.07 2.87 -26.06
C ALA A 79 5.21 2.99 -24.79
N VAL A 80 5.88 2.95 -23.64
CA VAL A 80 5.32 3.37 -22.34
C VAL A 80 6.18 4.52 -21.81
N ASP A 81 5.57 5.68 -21.62
CA ASP A 81 6.20 6.80 -20.91
C ASP A 81 5.98 6.63 -19.40
N VAL A 82 7.04 6.81 -18.63
CA VAL A 82 7.04 6.68 -17.16
C VAL A 82 7.31 8.04 -16.57
N PHE A 83 6.38 8.53 -15.76
CA PHE A 83 6.45 9.80 -15.05
C PHE A 83 6.66 9.57 -13.56
N VAL A 84 7.30 10.53 -12.89
CA VAL A 84 7.52 10.53 -11.45
C VAL A 84 7.13 11.87 -10.84
N SER A 85 6.49 11.86 -9.67
CA SER A 85 6.35 13.01 -8.78
C SER A 85 6.69 12.60 -7.35
N PHE A 86 6.95 13.56 -6.48
CA PHE A 86 7.21 13.37 -5.06
C PHE A 86 6.01 13.85 -4.25
N ARG A 87 5.66 13.06 -3.23
CA ARG A 87 4.65 13.38 -2.23
C ARG A 87 5.31 13.38 -0.87
N ASP A 88 5.36 14.58 -0.32
CA ASP A 88 5.81 14.83 1.04
C ASP A 88 4.70 14.39 2.00
N ALA A 89 5.02 13.42 2.85
CA ALA A 89 4.13 12.90 3.86
C ALA A 89 4.47 13.43 5.26
N THR A 90 5.48 14.29 5.34
CA THR A 90 6.01 14.85 6.57
C THR A 90 5.42 16.26 6.78
N PRO A 91 4.71 16.52 7.90
CA PRO A 91 3.93 17.76 8.03
C PRO A 91 4.74 19.06 8.17
N ASP A 92 6.04 18.98 8.44
CA ASP A 92 6.83 20.07 9.02
C ASP A 92 8.16 20.37 8.29
N ASP A 93 8.46 19.72 7.16
CA ASP A 93 9.68 19.94 6.37
C ASP A 93 9.40 20.54 4.97
N ALA A 94 10.46 21.05 4.37
CA ALA A 94 10.53 21.34 2.94
C ALA A 94 11.23 20.12 2.32
N PRO A 95 10.68 19.57 1.23
CA PRO A 95 10.47 20.34 0.01
C PRO A 95 9.00 20.48 -0.43
N GLY A 96 8.06 19.77 0.21
CA GLY A 96 6.69 19.65 -0.26
C GLY A 96 6.55 18.80 -1.52
N ASN A 97 5.31 18.70 -2.03
CA ASN A 97 5.00 17.92 -3.22
C ASN A 97 5.63 18.49 -4.50
N THR A 98 6.06 17.63 -5.42
CA THR A 98 6.49 18.05 -6.77
C THR A 98 5.44 17.77 -7.84
N GLU A 99 5.56 18.47 -8.96
CA GLU A 99 4.84 18.17 -10.20
C GLU A 99 5.41 16.91 -10.88
N GLU A 100 4.64 16.30 -11.78
CA GLU A 100 5.11 15.14 -12.54
C GLU A 100 6.16 15.53 -13.59
N ASN A 101 7.26 14.77 -13.61
CA ASN A 101 8.30 14.84 -14.64
C ASN A 101 8.41 13.50 -15.38
N LEU A 102 8.76 13.54 -16.67
CA LEU A 102 9.07 12.32 -17.43
C LEU A 102 10.40 11.75 -16.93
N LEU A 103 10.37 10.53 -16.41
CA LEU A 103 11.55 9.81 -15.94
C LEU A 103 12.22 9.03 -17.08
N THR A 104 11.43 8.26 -17.84
CA THR A 104 11.95 7.46 -18.96
C THR A 104 10.84 7.05 -19.93
N THR A 105 11.25 6.52 -21.09
CA THR A 105 10.37 5.92 -22.10
C THR A 105 10.85 4.50 -22.40
N ILE A 106 9.98 3.51 -22.18
CA ILE A 106 10.23 2.10 -22.51
C ILE A 106 9.68 1.85 -23.91
N ASN A 107 10.53 1.51 -24.87
CA ASN A 107 10.09 1.27 -26.24
C ASN A 107 9.47 -0.13 -26.37
N ALA A 108 8.50 -0.29 -27.26
CA ALA A 108 7.89 -1.60 -27.50
C ALA A 108 8.87 -2.68 -27.97
N ALA A 109 10.04 -2.28 -28.50
CA ALA A 109 11.13 -3.18 -28.85
C ALA A 109 11.77 -3.87 -27.62
N ASP A 110 11.63 -3.27 -26.43
CA ASP A 110 12.14 -3.78 -25.15
C ASP A 110 11.12 -4.69 -24.45
N PHE A 111 9.92 -4.85 -25.00
CA PHE A 111 8.91 -5.73 -24.43
C PHE A 111 9.24 -7.20 -24.72
N ILE A 112 8.95 -8.06 -23.75
CA ILE A 112 9.10 -9.50 -23.84
C ILE A 112 7.73 -10.19 -23.99
N GLY A 113 7.69 -11.37 -24.60
CA GLY A 113 6.46 -12.16 -24.68
C GLY A 113 6.08 -12.77 -23.34
N GLY A 114 4.90 -12.48 -22.83
CA GLY A 114 4.36 -13.06 -21.61
C GLY A 114 3.71 -14.44 -21.82
N PRO A 115 3.53 -15.24 -20.75
CA PRO A 115 2.93 -16.58 -20.83
C PRO A 115 1.49 -16.61 -21.39
N ALA A 116 0.75 -15.52 -21.24
CA ALA A 116 -0.60 -15.35 -21.75
C ALA A 116 -0.65 -14.88 -23.22
N GLY A 117 0.51 -14.70 -23.87
CA GLY A 117 0.61 -14.21 -25.25
C GLY A 117 0.54 -12.69 -25.40
N TYR A 118 0.57 -11.94 -24.30
CA TYR A 118 0.62 -10.48 -24.27
C TYR A 118 2.04 -9.97 -24.00
N PRO A 119 2.45 -8.79 -24.51
CA PRO A 119 3.72 -8.17 -24.20
C PRO A 119 3.82 -7.80 -22.73
N GLN A 120 4.99 -8.04 -22.13
CA GLN A 120 5.32 -7.66 -20.76
C GLN A 120 6.59 -6.82 -20.75
N PHE A 121 6.74 -5.98 -19.74
CA PHE A 121 7.98 -5.27 -19.45
C PHE A 121 8.17 -5.16 -17.94
N THR A 122 9.41 -5.06 -17.51
CA THR A 122 9.77 -4.79 -16.11
C THR A 122 10.37 -3.40 -16.04
N PHE A 123 9.84 -2.59 -15.14
CA PHE A 123 10.38 -1.28 -14.82
C PHE A 123 11.00 -1.33 -13.43
N ASN A 124 12.23 -0.84 -13.29
CA ASN A 124 12.89 -0.62 -12.02
C ASN A 124 13.45 0.81 -12.00
N ALA A 125 13.34 1.47 -10.86
CA ALA A 125 13.99 2.75 -10.61
C ALA A 125 14.53 2.79 -9.18
N THR A 126 15.81 3.09 -9.05
CA THR A 126 16.49 3.32 -7.78
C THR A 126 16.03 4.62 -7.13
N LEU A 127 16.20 4.75 -5.81
CA LEU A 127 15.96 6.01 -5.11
C LEU A 127 16.73 7.18 -5.76
N ALA A 128 17.97 6.96 -6.17
CA ALA A 128 18.80 7.97 -6.83
C ALA A 128 18.21 8.46 -8.17
N GLU A 129 17.66 7.55 -8.98
CA GLU A 129 17.00 7.91 -10.25
C GLU A 129 15.70 8.69 -10.02
N LEU A 130 14.94 8.32 -8.98
CA LEU A 130 13.69 8.99 -8.62
C LEU A 130 13.93 10.39 -8.04
N LEU A 131 14.95 10.55 -7.19
CA LEU A 131 15.42 11.85 -6.71
C LEU A 131 15.85 12.75 -7.87
N ALA A 132 16.67 12.23 -8.79
CA ALA A 132 17.09 12.98 -9.98
C ALA A 132 15.91 13.36 -10.89
N GLY A 133 14.91 12.48 -11.04
CA GLY A 133 13.72 12.74 -11.85
C GLY A 133 12.75 13.77 -11.24
N THR A 134 12.73 13.89 -9.92
CA THR A 134 11.87 14.86 -9.20
C THR A 134 12.58 16.16 -8.87
N GLY A 135 13.93 16.14 -8.81
CA GLY A 135 14.75 17.25 -8.38
C GLY A 135 14.88 17.40 -6.86
N ILE A 136 14.34 16.45 -6.09
CA ILE A 136 14.45 16.43 -4.62
C ILE A 136 15.85 15.99 -4.21
N ALA A 137 16.44 16.66 -3.21
CA ALA A 137 17.72 16.26 -2.66
C ALA A 137 17.57 15.07 -1.68
N ALA A 138 18.61 14.25 -1.55
CA ALA A 138 18.56 13.05 -0.71
C ALA A 138 18.47 13.36 0.80
N ASP A 139 18.77 14.59 1.21
CA ASP A 139 18.65 15.11 2.57
C ASP A 139 17.33 15.87 2.81
N GLU A 140 16.44 15.91 1.81
CA GLU A 140 15.09 16.48 1.85
C GLU A 140 14.01 15.38 1.77
N ILE A 141 14.36 14.14 2.13
CA ILE A 141 13.40 13.04 2.23
C ILE A 141 13.43 12.43 3.62
N ASP A 142 12.27 12.06 4.10
CA ASP A 142 12.04 11.41 5.37
C ASP A 142 11.29 10.09 5.20
N GLY A 143 11.29 9.29 6.26
CA GLY A 143 10.47 8.09 6.32
C GLY A 143 9.00 8.44 6.11
N SER A 144 8.30 7.61 5.33
CA SER A 144 6.90 7.77 4.89
C SER A 144 6.66 8.64 3.66
N ASP A 145 7.65 9.40 3.18
CA ASP A 145 7.54 10.11 1.91
C ASP A 145 7.33 9.15 0.73
N GLN A 146 6.78 9.64 -0.38
CA GLN A 146 6.40 8.78 -1.49
C GLN A 146 6.81 9.33 -2.85
N PHE A 147 7.44 8.50 -3.66
CA PHE A 147 7.52 8.72 -5.10
C PHE A 147 6.31 8.12 -5.78
N ARG A 148 5.59 8.93 -6.55
CA ARG A 148 4.43 8.52 -7.34
C ARG A 148 4.88 8.25 -8.78
N ILE A 149 4.82 6.99 -9.21
CA ILE A 149 5.26 6.56 -10.53
C ILE A 149 4.04 6.33 -11.41
N ARG A 150 3.86 7.13 -12.47
CA ARG A 150 2.75 7.01 -13.41
C ARG A 150 3.21 6.46 -14.75
N PHE A 151 2.49 5.47 -15.27
CA PHE A 151 2.68 4.91 -16.60
C PHE A 151 1.67 5.49 -17.60
N GLU A 152 2.10 5.69 -18.83
CA GLU A 152 1.27 6.14 -19.94
C GLU A 152 1.60 5.35 -21.21
N LEU A 153 0.60 4.64 -21.74
CA LEU A 153 0.74 3.93 -23.01
C LEU A 153 0.68 4.92 -24.17
N VAL A 154 1.65 4.84 -25.08
CA VAL A 154 1.69 5.59 -26.33
C VAL A 154 1.32 4.66 -27.48
N LEU A 155 0.25 4.98 -28.21
CA LEU A 155 -0.23 4.16 -29.33
C LEU A 155 0.25 4.71 -30.67
N GLU A 156 0.35 3.85 -31.69
CA GLU A 156 0.68 4.20 -33.09
C GLU A 156 -0.23 5.31 -33.66
N SER A 157 -1.48 5.39 -33.19
CA SER A 157 -2.44 6.43 -33.58
C SER A 157 -2.15 7.81 -32.99
N GLY A 158 -1.17 7.93 -32.10
CA GLY A 158 -0.86 9.13 -31.33
C GLY A 158 -1.69 9.29 -30.04
N ARG A 159 -2.61 8.36 -29.77
CA ARG A 159 -3.40 8.33 -28.53
C ARG A 159 -2.51 7.97 -27.34
N ARG A 160 -2.81 8.57 -26.19
CA ARG A 160 -2.15 8.33 -24.89
C ARG A 160 -3.16 7.85 -23.88
N LEU A 161 -2.87 6.74 -23.20
CA LEU A 161 -3.74 6.13 -22.19
C LEU A 161 -2.99 6.03 -20.86
N SER A 162 -3.53 6.66 -19.81
CA SER A 162 -2.95 6.67 -18.47
C SER A 162 -4.05 6.60 -17.40
N PHE A 163 -3.70 6.92 -16.15
CA PHE A 163 -4.55 6.80 -14.97
C PHE A 163 -5.90 7.51 -15.10
N ALA A 164 -5.91 8.71 -15.68
CA ALA A 164 -7.14 9.49 -15.88
C ALA A 164 -8.12 8.86 -16.89
N GLN A 165 -7.66 7.97 -17.76
CA GLN A 165 -8.48 7.27 -18.76
C GLN A 165 -9.03 5.93 -18.24
N ASN A 166 -8.88 5.64 -16.94
CA ASN A 166 -9.47 4.45 -16.32
C ASN A 166 -10.98 4.63 -16.12
N SER A 167 -11.75 4.45 -17.20
CA SER A 167 -13.21 4.60 -17.17
C SER A 167 -13.88 3.45 -16.40
N SER A 168 -14.88 3.78 -15.59
CA SER A 168 -15.66 2.87 -14.73
C SER A 168 -16.41 1.75 -15.47
N THR A 169 -16.37 1.70 -16.81
CA THR A 169 -16.87 0.59 -17.64
C THR A 169 -15.94 -0.62 -17.67
N LEU A 170 -14.74 -0.50 -17.09
CA LEU A 170 -13.86 -1.62 -16.74
C LEU A 170 -14.31 -2.24 -15.39
N THR A 171 -15.56 -2.69 -15.29
CA THR A 171 -16.11 -3.25 -14.05
C THR A 171 -15.59 -4.66 -13.81
N GLY A 172 -14.49 -4.73 -13.08
CA GLY A 172 -13.99 -5.90 -12.35
C GLY A 172 -12.80 -5.43 -11.52
N ALA A 173 -12.66 -5.92 -10.29
CA ALA A 173 -11.50 -5.62 -9.42
C ALA A 173 -10.12 -5.93 -10.08
N PHE A 174 -10.14 -6.57 -11.25
CA PHE A 174 -9.02 -6.87 -12.13
C PHE A 174 -8.56 -5.71 -13.04
N PHE A 175 -9.34 -4.62 -13.17
CA PHE A 175 -9.08 -3.54 -14.14
C PHE A 175 -8.93 -2.14 -13.52
N SER A 176 -8.63 -2.03 -12.22
CA SER A 176 -7.90 -0.85 -11.75
C SER A 176 -6.50 -0.91 -12.36
N SER A 177 -6.38 -0.61 -13.66
CA SER A 177 -5.09 -0.57 -14.34
C SER A 177 -4.26 0.47 -13.58
N PRO A 178 -3.22 0.05 -12.84
CA PRO A 178 -2.56 0.89 -11.88
C PRO A 178 -1.51 1.69 -12.62
N PHE A 179 -1.93 2.43 -13.63
CA PHE A 179 -1.12 3.45 -14.27
C PHE A 179 -0.47 4.39 -13.26
N LEU A 180 -0.74 4.30 -11.95
CA LEU A 180 -0.07 4.99 -10.87
C LEU A 180 0.32 4.01 -9.75
N TYR A 181 1.57 4.07 -9.32
CA TYR A 181 2.13 3.39 -8.15
C TYR A 181 2.68 4.40 -7.15
N SER A 182 2.88 3.95 -5.92
CA SER A 182 3.53 4.72 -4.86
C SER A 182 4.68 3.88 -4.33
N ALA A 183 5.89 4.41 -4.39
CA ALA A 183 7.06 3.83 -3.76
C ALA A 183 7.34 4.63 -2.49
N THR A 184 7.26 3.98 -1.34
CA THR A 184 7.37 4.64 -0.03
C THR A 184 8.82 4.64 0.43
N VAL A 185 9.32 5.80 0.82
CA VAL A 185 10.63 5.95 1.46
C VAL A 185 10.55 5.32 2.85
N VAL A 186 11.43 4.36 3.10
CA VAL A 186 11.51 3.67 4.39
C VAL A 186 12.91 3.84 4.95
N CYS A 187 13.03 3.89 6.27
CA CYS A 187 14.33 3.75 6.90
C CYS A 187 14.59 2.28 7.21
N PRO A 188 15.63 1.68 6.61
CA PRO A 188 16.02 0.34 6.99
C PRO A 188 16.42 0.33 8.47
N PRO A 189 16.22 -0.80 9.18
CA PRO A 189 16.73 -0.95 10.53
C PRO A 189 18.23 -0.63 10.57
N LYS A 190 18.62 0.31 11.42
CA LYS A 190 20.01 0.66 11.68
C LYS A 190 20.36 0.36 13.13
N ALA A 191 21.65 0.35 13.43
CA ALA A 191 22.12 0.32 14.80
C ALA A 191 21.47 1.47 15.59
N PRO A 192 20.74 1.19 16.68
CA PRO A 192 20.01 2.22 17.43
C PRO A 192 20.98 3.24 18.03
N THR A 193 20.57 4.50 18.15
CA THR A 193 21.39 5.53 18.80
C THR A 193 21.70 5.12 20.25
N PRO A 194 22.98 4.99 20.64
CA PRO A 194 23.35 4.68 22.02
C PRO A 194 22.91 5.78 22.98
N GLY A 195 22.43 5.40 24.15
CA GLY A 195 22.06 6.35 25.19
C GLY A 195 20.69 6.06 25.80
N VAL A 196 20.13 7.08 26.43
CA VAL A 196 18.87 6.98 27.17
C VAL A 196 17.71 7.26 26.24
N TRP A 197 16.95 6.22 25.95
CA TRP A 197 15.65 6.30 25.30
C TRP A 197 14.58 6.54 26.35
N THR A 198 13.68 7.48 26.08
CA THR A 198 12.61 7.86 26.99
C THR A 198 11.28 7.33 26.49
N ILE A 199 10.49 6.75 27.39
CA ILE A 199 9.15 6.23 27.07
C ILE A 199 8.16 6.99 27.94
N ASN A 200 7.38 7.86 27.32
CA ASN A 200 6.25 8.51 27.97
C ASN A 200 5.05 7.59 27.89
N MET A 201 4.42 7.30 29.01
CA MET A 201 3.35 6.31 29.12
C MET A 201 2.12 6.95 29.76
N THR A 202 0.96 6.50 29.30
CA THR A 202 -0.36 6.97 29.70
C THR A 202 -1.31 5.80 29.89
N ASP A 203 -2.30 6.03 30.73
CA ASP A 203 -3.35 5.09 31.10
C ASP A 203 -4.65 5.87 31.27
N SER A 204 -5.66 5.54 30.46
CA SER A 204 -6.86 6.38 30.35
C SER A 204 -7.88 6.16 31.47
N TYR A 205 -7.89 5.01 32.17
CA TYR A 205 -8.76 4.82 33.34
C TYR A 205 -8.10 5.22 34.65
N GLY A 206 -6.77 5.41 34.65
CA GLY A 206 -6.05 5.95 35.79
C GLY A 206 -5.80 4.90 36.87
N ASP A 207 -5.66 3.64 36.49
CA ASP A 207 -5.42 2.53 37.41
C ASP A 207 -4.16 1.72 37.10
N GLY A 208 -3.25 2.30 36.30
CA GLY A 208 -1.96 1.72 35.92
C GLY A 208 -2.10 0.51 35.00
N TRP A 209 -1.04 0.14 34.29
CA TRP A 209 -1.20 -0.79 33.16
C TRP A 209 -1.62 -2.22 33.52
N GLN A 210 -2.50 -2.79 32.70
CA GLN A 210 -2.82 -4.22 32.64
C GLN A 210 -2.66 -4.72 31.20
N THR A 211 -1.59 -5.46 30.96
CA THR A 211 -1.16 -5.83 29.60
C THR A 211 -1.60 -7.25 29.24
N SER A 212 -0.79 -8.24 29.59
CA SER A 212 -1.05 -9.65 29.26
C SER A 212 -2.11 -10.31 30.15
N THR A 213 -2.54 -9.62 31.21
CA THR A 213 -3.61 -10.07 32.12
C THR A 213 -4.49 -8.89 32.52
N GLY A 214 -5.72 -9.13 32.96
CA GLY A 214 -6.65 -8.07 33.40
C GLY A 214 -6.30 -7.40 34.74
N GLY A 215 -5.07 -7.52 35.22
CA GLY A 215 -4.67 -6.86 36.47
C GLY A 215 -3.18 -6.77 36.65
N GLY A 216 -2.40 -6.69 35.55
CA GLY A 216 -0.95 -6.64 35.52
C GLY A 216 -0.39 -7.30 34.25
N GLY A 217 0.89 -7.67 34.25
CA GLY A 217 1.50 -8.34 33.10
C GLY A 217 2.96 -7.96 32.87
N ALA A 218 3.41 -8.15 31.63
CA ALA A 218 4.72 -7.70 31.17
C ALA A 218 4.70 -6.21 30.80
N GLY A 219 5.86 -5.56 30.81
CA GLY A 219 6.08 -4.26 30.18
C GLY A 219 6.42 -4.39 28.70
N ILE A 220 6.65 -3.23 28.06
CA ILE A 220 7.30 -3.16 26.74
C ILE A 220 8.69 -3.74 26.88
N THR A 221 9.04 -4.69 26.01
CA THR A 221 10.37 -5.29 25.98
C THR A 221 11.19 -4.78 24.81
N VAL A 222 12.50 -4.67 25.03
CA VAL A 222 13.50 -4.32 24.04
C VAL A 222 14.57 -5.41 24.05
N THR A 223 14.63 -6.19 22.98
CA THR A 223 15.61 -7.28 22.83
C THR A 223 16.78 -6.78 21.99
N LEU A 224 17.98 -6.74 22.57
CA LEU A 224 19.19 -6.31 21.88
C LEU A 224 19.80 -7.47 21.07
N ASN A 225 20.70 -7.14 20.13
CA ASN A 225 21.40 -8.11 19.29
C ASN A 225 22.20 -9.19 20.05
N ASP A 226 22.57 -8.95 21.32
CA ASP A 226 23.25 -9.91 22.18
C ASP A 226 22.29 -10.82 23.01
N GLY A 227 20.97 -10.63 22.84
CA GLY A 227 19.92 -11.34 23.56
C GLY A 227 19.55 -10.72 24.91
N THR A 228 20.16 -9.60 25.31
CA THR A 228 19.75 -8.83 26.49
C THR A 228 18.33 -8.32 26.29
N VAL A 229 17.46 -8.54 27.28
CA VAL A 229 16.09 -8.01 27.30
C VAL A 229 16.00 -6.91 28.34
N LEU A 230 15.62 -5.73 27.89
CA LEU A 230 15.28 -4.59 28.73
C LEU A 230 13.75 -4.44 28.76
N GLU A 231 13.19 -3.96 29.85
CA GLU A 231 11.73 -3.92 30.02
C GLU A 231 11.30 -2.62 30.72
N VAL A 232 10.18 -2.03 30.29
CA VAL A 232 9.63 -0.78 30.83
C VAL A 232 8.10 -0.80 30.77
N GLY A 233 7.45 -0.24 31.78
CA GLY A 233 5.99 -0.16 31.84
C GLY A 233 5.52 0.51 33.11
N LEU A 234 4.29 1.03 33.13
CA LEU A 234 3.68 1.60 34.34
C LEU A 234 3.31 0.51 35.33
N CYS A 235 3.71 0.65 36.58
CA CYS A 235 3.31 -0.27 37.64
C CYS A 235 1.79 -0.39 37.74
N SER A 236 1.33 -1.63 37.87
CA SER A 236 -0.07 -1.98 38.15
C SER A 236 -0.29 -2.07 39.67
N PRO A 237 -1.28 -1.38 40.23
CA PRO A 237 -1.58 -1.39 41.67
C PRO A 237 -2.36 -2.63 42.11
N TYR A 238 -2.84 -3.44 41.18
CA TYR A 238 -3.68 -4.60 41.47
C TYR A 238 -2.87 -5.73 42.12
N GLY A 239 -3.42 -6.33 43.19
CA GLY A 239 -2.79 -7.46 43.85
C GLY A 239 -2.57 -8.68 42.92
N SER A 240 -3.38 -8.80 41.86
CA SER A 240 -3.21 -9.81 40.80
C SER A 240 -1.97 -9.61 39.94
N ALA A 241 -1.35 -8.42 39.95
CA ALA A 241 -0.10 -8.16 39.25
C ALA A 241 1.10 -8.85 39.91
N ALA A 242 0.96 -9.32 41.15
CA ALA A 242 2.05 -9.93 41.90
C ALA A 242 2.69 -11.10 41.13
N GLY A 243 4.01 -11.03 40.94
CA GLY A 243 4.76 -12.01 40.16
C GLY A 243 4.88 -11.71 38.66
N THR A 244 4.29 -10.60 38.20
CA THR A 244 4.52 -10.03 36.86
C THR A 244 5.49 -8.84 36.94
N PHE A 245 6.02 -8.38 35.80
CA PHE A 245 6.88 -7.19 35.76
C PHE A 245 6.16 -5.94 36.27
N LEU A 246 4.91 -5.73 35.82
CA LEU A 246 4.11 -4.55 36.21
C LEU A 246 3.67 -4.58 37.69
N GLY A 247 3.69 -5.74 38.35
CA GLY A 247 3.48 -5.83 39.81
C GLY A 247 4.79 -5.84 40.63
N GLY A 248 5.93 -5.66 39.97
CA GLY A 248 7.26 -5.64 40.57
C GLY A 248 7.69 -4.27 41.08
N THR A 249 8.97 -4.16 41.47
CA THR A 249 9.59 -2.89 41.89
C THR A 249 10.29 -2.16 40.74
N ASP A 250 10.50 -2.84 39.63
CA ASP A 250 11.32 -2.36 38.51
C ASP A 250 10.48 -1.67 37.42
N CYS A 251 9.15 -1.80 37.49
CA CYS A 251 8.21 -0.99 36.72
C CYS A 251 8.28 0.48 37.16
N VAL A 252 7.71 1.37 36.35
CA VAL A 252 7.69 2.81 36.60
C VAL A 252 6.59 3.16 37.61
N PRO A 253 6.94 3.66 38.81
CA PRO A 253 5.95 4.17 39.76
C PRO A 253 5.18 5.34 39.14
N ASN A 254 3.86 5.34 39.33
CA ASN A 254 2.96 6.27 38.66
C ASN A 254 1.79 6.65 39.56
N ASP A 255 0.99 7.61 39.10
CA ASP A 255 -0.23 8.10 39.76
C ASP A 255 -1.50 7.35 39.31
N GLY A 256 -1.32 6.27 38.54
CA GLY A 256 -2.38 5.52 37.88
C GLY A 256 -2.58 5.94 36.43
N SER A 257 -2.31 7.19 36.05
CA SER A 257 -2.68 7.72 34.73
C SER A 257 -1.49 7.99 33.80
N SER A 258 -0.30 8.24 34.35
CA SER A 258 0.86 8.53 33.52
C SER A 258 2.19 8.28 34.22
N GLY A 259 3.25 8.11 33.43
CA GLY A 259 4.61 8.05 33.94
C GLY A 259 5.64 8.03 32.81
N THR A 260 6.89 8.28 33.17
CA THR A 260 8.00 8.30 32.23
C THR A 260 9.04 7.27 32.66
N GLY A 261 9.31 6.33 31.76
CA GLY A 261 10.34 5.31 31.91
C GLY A 261 11.51 5.55 30.97
N THR A 262 12.60 4.84 31.20
CA THR A 262 13.79 4.94 30.34
C THR A 262 14.40 3.59 30.08
N ILE A 263 14.90 3.41 28.85
CA ILE A 263 15.71 2.25 28.43
C ILE A 263 17.07 2.80 28.01
N THR A 264 18.17 2.21 28.50
CA THR A 264 19.53 2.62 28.08
C THR A 264 20.07 1.61 27.08
N ILE A 265 20.27 2.05 25.83
CA ILE A 265 20.88 1.24 24.79
C ILE A 265 22.41 1.43 24.83
N PRO A 266 23.21 0.36 25.03
CA PRO A 266 24.67 0.45 25.05
C PRO A 266 25.27 0.90 23.71
N ALA A 267 26.47 1.50 23.78
CA ALA A 267 27.25 1.76 22.57
C ALA A 267 27.67 0.45 21.90
N GLY A 268 27.51 0.37 20.57
CA GLY A 268 27.84 -0.81 19.78
C GLY A 268 26.72 -1.83 19.65
N THR A 269 25.52 -1.55 20.14
CA THR A 269 24.31 -2.34 19.82
C THR A 269 24.02 -2.26 18.32
N GLU A 270 23.77 -3.40 17.69
CA GLU A 270 23.52 -3.51 16.24
C GLU A 270 22.03 -3.57 15.90
N SER A 271 21.20 -4.07 16.82
CA SER A 271 19.74 -4.09 16.71
C SER A 271 19.08 -4.00 18.08
N ALA A 272 17.86 -3.44 18.10
CA ALA A 272 16.99 -3.40 19.26
C ALA A 272 15.54 -3.64 18.80
N ASP A 273 15.02 -4.82 19.11
CA ASP A 273 13.67 -5.23 18.73
C ASP A 273 12.68 -4.89 19.84
N TRP A 274 11.74 -4.00 19.54
CA TRP A 274 10.75 -3.52 20.50
C TRP A 274 9.45 -4.31 20.38
N PHE A 275 8.85 -4.67 21.52
CA PHE A 275 7.61 -5.45 21.55
C PHE A 275 6.67 -4.94 22.64
N PHE A 276 5.41 -4.73 22.26
CA PHE A 276 4.33 -4.38 23.17
C PHE A 276 3.55 -5.66 23.56
N PRO A 277 3.41 -5.97 24.86
CA PRO A 277 2.75 -7.18 25.34
C PRO A 277 1.23 -7.21 25.17
N GLY A 278 0.64 -6.09 24.75
CA GLY A 278 -0.80 -5.94 24.53
C GLY A 278 -1.46 -5.06 25.58
N ASP A 279 -2.70 -4.71 25.29
CA ASP A 279 -3.54 -3.84 26.10
C ASP A 279 -4.84 -4.58 26.41
N PHE A 280 -5.02 -4.98 27.67
CA PHE A 280 -6.15 -5.84 28.04
C PHE A 280 -7.49 -5.10 27.96
N TYR A 281 -7.48 -3.79 28.20
CA TYR A 281 -8.69 -2.96 28.33
C TYR A 281 -8.81 -1.87 27.26
N GLY A 282 -7.80 -1.68 26.43
CA GLY A 282 -7.77 -0.67 25.37
C GLY A 282 -7.50 0.75 25.90
N GLU A 283 -6.73 0.86 26.99
CA GLU A 283 -6.52 2.10 27.72
C GLU A 283 -5.07 2.61 27.73
N ILE A 284 -4.14 1.81 27.23
CA ILE A 284 -2.71 2.06 27.30
C ILE A 284 -2.26 2.92 26.11
N GLY A 285 -1.52 3.98 26.40
CA GLY A 285 -0.83 4.79 25.40
C GLY A 285 0.63 5.01 25.74
N PHE A 286 1.49 5.09 24.72
CA PHE A 286 2.90 5.43 24.93
C PHE A 286 3.53 6.13 23.73
N GLU A 287 4.63 6.83 23.99
CA GLU A 287 5.50 7.50 23.02
C GLU A 287 6.95 7.17 23.35
N ILE A 288 7.73 6.81 22.32
CA ILE A 288 9.14 6.44 22.41
C ILE A 288 9.98 7.57 21.81
N ILE A 289 10.91 8.07 22.61
CA ILE A 289 11.76 9.21 22.29
C ILE A 289 13.22 8.79 22.35
N THR A 290 13.98 9.15 21.31
CA THR A 290 15.39 8.80 21.19
C THR A 290 16.27 9.63 22.12
N PRO A 291 17.56 9.27 22.31
CA PRO A 291 18.51 10.10 23.04
C PRO A 291 18.68 11.51 22.45
N ASN A 292 18.35 11.67 21.16
CA ASN A 292 18.39 12.94 20.45
C ASN A 292 17.12 13.79 20.65
N GLY A 293 16.10 13.25 21.31
CA GLY A 293 14.85 13.95 21.62
C GLY A 293 13.75 13.82 20.57
N ASN A 294 13.92 12.93 19.58
CA ASN A 294 12.94 12.72 18.51
C ASN A 294 11.97 11.60 18.88
N VAL A 295 10.70 11.77 18.52
CA VAL A 295 9.69 10.72 18.63
C VAL A 295 9.85 9.75 17.46
N VAL A 296 10.02 8.46 17.76
CA VAL A 296 10.29 7.42 16.75
C VAL A 296 9.31 6.26 16.79
N GLY A 297 8.41 6.23 17.76
CA GLY A 297 7.40 5.18 17.87
C GLY A 297 6.44 5.49 18.99
N GLY A 298 5.35 4.74 19.06
CA GLY A 298 4.32 4.96 20.07
C GLY A 298 2.91 4.94 19.50
N TYR A 299 1.95 4.50 20.31
CA TYR A 299 0.53 4.49 19.96
C TYR A 299 -0.37 4.33 21.19
N THR A 300 -1.69 4.50 20.98
CA THR A 300 -2.77 4.24 21.96
C THR A 300 -3.63 3.05 21.55
N GLY A 301 -3.85 2.07 22.44
CA GLY A 301 -4.83 0.99 22.27
C GLY A 301 -4.52 0.04 21.11
N VAL A 302 -3.49 -0.81 21.27
CA VAL A 302 -3.05 -1.78 20.25
C VAL A 302 -3.10 -3.22 20.76
N ASP A 303 -3.28 -4.16 19.84
CA ASP A 303 -3.04 -5.58 20.10
C ASP A 303 -1.55 -5.83 20.41
N ALA A 304 -1.25 -6.93 21.10
CA ALA A 304 0.13 -7.34 21.36
C ALA A 304 0.91 -7.52 20.04
N GLY A 305 2.14 -7.02 19.97
CA GLY A 305 2.92 -7.09 18.75
C GLY A 305 4.24 -6.30 18.76
N PRO A 306 5.04 -6.46 17.69
CA PRO A 306 6.24 -5.66 17.49
C PRO A 306 5.89 -4.17 17.38
N ILE A 307 6.74 -3.31 17.95
CA ILE A 307 6.63 -1.87 17.83
C ILE A 307 7.55 -1.43 16.69
N THR A 308 6.99 -0.79 15.67
CA THR A 308 7.77 -0.19 14.60
C THR A 308 8.51 1.05 15.12
N ILE A 309 9.82 1.09 14.92
CA ILE A 309 10.67 2.24 15.21
C ILE A 309 11.03 2.95 13.90
N ASP A 310 10.74 4.24 13.83
CA ASP A 310 11.14 5.13 12.75
C ASP A 310 12.63 5.48 12.91
N PHE A 311 13.49 4.65 12.31
CA PHE A 311 14.93 4.84 12.32
C PHE A 311 15.42 6.06 11.53
N CYS A 312 14.54 6.76 10.78
CA CYS A 312 14.89 8.05 10.16
C CYS A 312 15.10 9.12 11.23
N LYS A 313 14.30 9.05 12.29
CA LYS A 313 14.28 10.01 13.39
C LYS A 313 15.13 9.57 14.58
N ASP A 314 15.70 8.37 14.55
CA ASP A 314 16.64 7.90 15.58
C ASP A 314 17.97 8.65 15.60
#